data_AF-A0A6V7VHW7-F1
#
_entry.id   AF-A0A6V7VHW7-F1
#
_cell.length_a   1.000
_cell.length_b   1.000
_cell.length_c   1.000
_cell.angle_alpha   90.00
_cell.angle_beta   90.00
_cell.angle_gamma   90.00
#
_symmetry.space_group_name_H-M   'P 1'
#
loop_
_entity.id
_entity.type
_entity.pdbx_description
1 polymer ?
#
loop_
_entity_poly.entity_id
_entity_poly.type
_entity_poly.pdbx_seq_one_letter_code
_entity_poly.pdbx_strand_id
1 'polypeptide(L)'
;MGSCNINNVWFEAVGEDAITFYGKNKNSIYRVKGGGARNAKDKVFQFDGMGTAFIEDYYVENYVRLFRCCGNCKTQYQRHVVIRNLTAINGTPGQFIVGINSNYGDTAKLSEIKYNTPGVHICKRFNGVTGGEAKSVGTGPDGKNCIFNEKDVTLI
;
A
#
# COMPACT_ATOMS: atom_id res chain seq x y z
N MET A 1 -4.57 -19.96 4.41
CA MET A 1 -3.69 -18.87 3.91
C MET A 1 -3.03 -18.19 5.10
N GLY A 2 -1.72 -17.94 5.02
CA GLY A 2 -0.91 -17.41 6.12
C GLY A 2 0.24 -16.55 5.57
N SER A 3 1.36 -16.49 6.30
CA SER A 3 2.56 -15.76 5.89
C SER A 3 3.10 -16.20 4.53
N CYS A 4 3.67 -15.27 3.75
CA CYS A 4 4.32 -15.58 2.48
C CYS A 4 5.56 -14.71 2.25
N ASN A 5 6.46 -15.19 1.39
CA ASN A 5 7.60 -14.42 0.89
C ASN A 5 7.58 -14.45 -0.64
N ILE A 6 7.73 -13.28 -1.26
CA ILE A 6 7.79 -13.07 -2.70
C ILE A 6 9.07 -12.30 -2.96
N ASN A 7 10.02 -12.91 -3.68
CA ASN A 7 11.36 -12.35 -3.85
C ASN A 7 11.68 -12.19 -5.35
N ASN A 8 12.07 -10.98 -5.75
CA ASN A 8 12.51 -10.67 -7.12
C ASN A 8 11.50 -11.05 -8.23
N VAL A 9 10.20 -10.88 -7.97
CA VAL A 9 9.14 -11.19 -8.94
C VAL A 9 8.76 -9.92 -9.71
N TRP A 10 8.59 -10.06 -11.03
CA TRP A 10 8.17 -8.98 -11.92
C TRP A 10 6.80 -9.24 -12.53
N PHE A 11 5.95 -8.22 -12.52
CA PHE A 11 4.64 -8.19 -13.18
C PHE A 11 4.66 -7.13 -14.28
N GLU A 12 4.69 -7.56 -15.55
CA GLU A 12 4.85 -6.64 -16.70
C GLU A 12 3.57 -5.85 -17.04
N ALA A 13 2.40 -6.41 -16.73
CA ALA A 13 1.11 -5.77 -16.89
C ALA A 13 0.13 -6.30 -15.84
N VAL A 14 -0.24 -5.44 -14.90
CA VAL A 14 -1.17 -5.81 -13.82
C VAL A 14 -2.62 -5.57 -14.26
N GLY A 15 -3.41 -6.63 -14.26
CA GLY A 15 -4.83 -6.60 -14.65
C GLY A 15 -5.69 -5.88 -13.62
N GLU A 16 -5.99 -6.54 -12.50
CA GLU A 16 -6.72 -5.97 -11.36
C GLU A 16 -5.77 -5.67 -10.20
N ASP A 17 -5.17 -6.73 -9.64
CA ASP A 17 -4.15 -6.71 -8.59
C ASP A 17 -2.95 -7.58 -8.99
N ALA A 18 -1.73 -7.24 -8.55
CA ALA A 18 -0.55 -8.09 -8.73
C ALA A 18 -0.46 -9.14 -7.62
N ILE A 19 -0.63 -8.68 -6.37
CA ILE A 19 -0.52 -9.50 -5.17
C ILE A 19 -1.66 -9.13 -4.21
N THR A 20 -2.40 -10.15 -3.76
CA THR A 20 -3.44 -9.99 -2.75
C THR A 20 -3.14 -10.78 -1.48
N PHE A 21 -3.15 -10.10 -0.32
CA PHE A 21 -2.87 -10.69 0.99
C PHE A 21 -4.17 -11.08 1.70
N TYR A 22 -4.34 -12.37 2.01
CA TYR A 22 -5.61 -12.92 2.53
C TYR A 22 -5.52 -13.57 3.92
N GLY A 23 -4.35 -13.63 4.56
CA GLY A 23 -4.18 -14.34 5.81
C GLY A 23 -5.12 -13.83 6.91
N LYS A 24 -5.64 -14.76 7.72
CA LYS A 24 -6.68 -14.53 8.73
C LYS A 24 -6.16 -14.62 10.17
N ASN A 25 -4.83 -14.62 10.33
CA ASN A 25 -4.16 -14.58 11.62
C ASN A 25 -3.45 -13.23 11.78
N LYS A 26 -3.66 -12.54 12.91
CA LYS A 26 -3.07 -11.22 13.18
C LYS A 26 -1.53 -11.22 13.16
N ASN A 27 -0.92 -12.40 13.32
CA ASN A 27 0.52 -12.62 13.26
C ASN A 27 0.99 -13.03 11.85
N SER A 28 0.14 -12.99 10.83
CA SER A 28 0.55 -13.28 9.45
C SER A 28 1.54 -12.21 8.98
N ILE A 29 2.62 -12.65 8.34
CA ILE A 29 3.66 -11.77 7.81
C ILE A 29 3.80 -12.02 6.31
N TYR A 30 3.62 -10.98 5.52
CA TYR A 30 3.83 -11.01 4.07
C TYR A 30 5.10 -10.20 3.77
N ARG A 31 6.07 -10.80 3.08
CA ARG A 31 7.28 -10.11 2.65
C ARG A 31 7.35 -10.10 1.14
N VAL A 32 7.46 -8.91 0.57
CA VAL A 32 7.74 -8.69 -0.85
C VAL A 32 9.07 -7.96 -0.89
N LYS A 33 10.10 -8.62 -1.41
CA LYS A 33 11.46 -8.08 -1.44
C LYS A 33 12.03 -8.12 -2.85
N GLY A 34 12.41 -6.96 -3.38
CA GLY A 34 12.88 -6.87 -4.75
C GLY A 34 11.77 -7.07 -5.78
N GLY A 35 12.12 -6.92 -7.05
CA GLY A 35 11.17 -7.07 -8.16
C GLY A 35 10.39 -5.78 -8.44
N GLY A 36 9.28 -5.92 -9.16
CA GLY A 36 8.49 -4.76 -9.54
C GLY A 36 7.21 -5.05 -10.29
N ALA A 37 6.41 -4.01 -10.48
CA ALA A 37 5.18 -4.07 -11.26
C ALA A 37 5.08 -2.91 -12.26
N ARG A 38 4.52 -3.18 -13.42
CA ARG A 38 4.24 -2.17 -14.45
C ARG A 38 2.77 -2.19 -14.87
N ASN A 39 2.31 -1.04 -15.36
CA ASN A 39 1.03 -0.88 -16.06
C ASN A 39 -0.17 -1.38 -15.23
N ALA A 40 -0.24 -0.96 -13.97
CA ALA A 40 -1.29 -1.36 -13.04
C ALA A 40 -2.52 -0.47 -13.14
N LYS A 41 -3.64 -1.08 -13.56
CA LYS A 41 -4.90 -0.36 -13.87
C LYS A 41 -5.73 0.00 -12.64
N ASP A 42 -5.53 -0.66 -11.51
CA ASP A 42 -6.17 -0.30 -10.24
C ASP A 42 -5.17 -0.33 -9.08
N LYS A 43 -4.82 -1.51 -8.57
CA LYS A 43 -3.90 -1.64 -7.44
C LYS A 43 -2.77 -2.61 -7.77
N VAL A 44 -1.60 -2.42 -7.18
CA VAL A 44 -0.54 -3.44 -7.23
C VAL A 44 -0.70 -4.44 -6.09
N PHE A 45 -0.90 -3.91 -4.87
CA PHE A 45 -1.07 -4.69 -3.66
C PHE A 45 -2.45 -4.46 -3.05
N GLN A 46 -3.24 -5.53 -2.94
CA GLN A 46 -4.51 -5.55 -2.23
C GLN A 46 -4.34 -6.27 -0.89
N PHE A 47 -4.81 -5.66 0.20
CA PHE A 47 -4.72 -6.25 1.54
C PHE A 47 -6.12 -6.49 2.12
N ASP A 48 -6.63 -7.70 1.93
CA ASP A 48 -7.96 -8.15 2.38
C ASP A 48 -7.93 -8.82 3.74
N GLY A 49 -6.81 -9.48 4.06
CA GLY A 49 -6.56 -10.18 5.31
C GLY A 49 -6.17 -9.27 6.47
N MET A 50 -5.54 -9.86 7.46
CA MET A 50 -4.94 -9.22 8.62
C MET A 50 -3.44 -9.54 8.68
N GLY A 51 -2.71 -8.86 9.56
CA GLY A 51 -1.28 -9.06 9.77
C GLY A 51 -0.43 -7.88 9.29
N THR A 52 0.83 -8.17 8.96
CA THR A 52 1.81 -7.15 8.54
C THR A 52 2.37 -7.47 7.15
N ALA A 53 2.31 -6.50 6.25
CA ALA A 53 2.96 -6.56 4.93
C ALA A 53 4.23 -5.70 4.93
N PHE A 54 5.34 -6.30 4.52
CA PHE A 54 6.64 -5.65 4.30
C PHE A 54 6.91 -5.61 2.80
N ILE A 55 7.01 -4.40 2.24
CA ILE A 55 7.37 -4.15 0.85
C ILE A 55 8.72 -3.46 0.86
N GLU A 56 9.75 -4.15 0.38
CA GLU A 56 11.15 -3.71 0.46
C GLU A 56 11.83 -3.79 -0.91
N ASP A 57 12.63 -2.78 -1.25
CA ASP A 57 13.44 -2.76 -2.48
C ASP A 57 12.60 -2.93 -3.76
N TYR A 58 11.41 -2.33 -3.81
CA TYR A 58 10.44 -2.58 -4.88
C TYR A 58 10.39 -1.45 -5.90
N TYR A 59 10.13 -1.79 -7.17
CA TYR A 59 9.92 -0.84 -8.24
C TYR A 59 8.48 -0.88 -8.76
N VAL A 60 7.87 0.29 -8.97
CA VAL A 60 6.57 0.38 -9.63
C VAL A 60 6.59 1.46 -10.71
N GLU A 61 5.96 1.19 -11.85
CA GLU A 61 5.84 2.13 -12.96
C GLU A 61 4.45 2.08 -13.60
N ASN A 62 3.93 3.24 -14.01
CA ASN A 62 2.60 3.38 -14.63
C ASN A 62 1.50 2.74 -13.77
N TYR A 63 1.21 3.34 -12.62
CA TYR A 63 0.29 2.77 -11.63
C TYR A 63 -0.78 3.76 -11.16
N VAL A 64 -1.95 3.24 -10.82
CA VAL A 64 -3.03 4.01 -10.20
C VAL A 64 -2.86 4.07 -8.68
N ARG A 65 -2.83 2.92 -8.00
CA ARG A 65 -2.56 2.80 -6.55
C ARG A 65 -1.52 1.72 -6.32
N LEU A 66 -0.52 1.97 -5.48
CA LEU A 66 0.43 0.91 -5.14
C LEU A 66 -0.20 -0.05 -4.13
N PHE A 67 -0.59 0.42 -2.95
CA PHE A 67 -1.04 -0.45 -1.85
C PHE A 67 -2.37 0.01 -1.26
N ARG A 68 -3.35 -0.89 -1.13
CA ARG A 68 -4.64 -0.60 -0.49
C ARG A 68 -5.07 -1.66 0.53
N CYS A 69 -5.28 -1.23 1.77
CA CYS A 69 -6.08 -1.98 2.73
C CYS A 69 -7.54 -2.00 2.28
N CYS A 70 -8.23 -3.15 2.28
CA CYS A 70 -9.59 -3.20 1.76
C CYS A 70 -10.53 -2.20 2.45
N GLY A 71 -11.13 -1.29 1.68
CA GLY A 71 -11.96 -0.19 2.23
C GLY A 71 -13.39 -0.59 2.57
N ASN A 72 -13.93 -1.60 1.89
CA ASN A 72 -15.35 -1.94 1.91
C ASN A 72 -15.62 -3.46 1.98
N CYS A 73 -14.61 -4.25 2.36
CA CYS A 73 -14.79 -5.67 2.59
C CYS A 73 -15.83 -5.91 3.69
N LYS A 74 -16.69 -6.92 3.49
CA LYS A 74 -17.72 -7.33 4.47
C LYS A 74 -17.13 -7.57 5.86
N THR A 75 -15.94 -8.15 5.91
CA THR A 75 -15.15 -8.29 7.13
C THR A 75 -13.95 -7.35 7.07
N GLN A 76 -13.79 -6.56 8.12
CA GLN A 76 -12.70 -5.61 8.26
C GLN A 76 -11.69 -6.08 9.31
N TYR A 77 -10.45 -5.67 9.12
CA TYR A 77 -9.33 -6.05 9.97
C TYR A 77 -8.42 -4.86 10.20
N GLN A 78 -7.69 -4.90 11.31
CA GLN A 78 -6.52 -4.07 11.51
C GLN A 78 -5.34 -4.64 10.68
N ARG A 79 -4.69 -3.77 9.91
CA ARG A 79 -3.62 -4.10 8.98
C ARG A 79 -2.41 -3.19 9.18
N HIS A 80 -1.22 -3.76 9.07
CA HIS A 80 0.03 -3.01 9.18
C HIS A 80 0.82 -3.13 7.88
N VAL A 81 1.30 -1.98 7.38
CA VAL A 81 2.07 -1.89 6.15
C VAL A 81 3.40 -1.23 6.47
N VAL A 82 4.49 -1.81 5.99
CA VAL A 82 5.84 -1.26 6.07
C VAL A 82 6.39 -1.22 4.66
N ILE A 83 6.74 -0.02 4.18
CA ILE A 83 7.32 0.20 2.86
C ILE A 83 8.69 0.83 3.03
N ARG A 84 9.74 0.18 2.52
CA ARG A 84 11.11 0.69 2.54
C ARG A 84 11.74 0.61 1.16
N ASN A 85 12.48 1.65 0.78
CA ASN A 85 13.25 1.70 -0.45
C ASN A 85 12.37 1.38 -1.68
N LEU A 86 11.34 2.20 -1.87
CA LEU A 86 10.42 2.11 -3.00
C LEU A 86 10.84 3.13 -4.06
N THR A 87 10.89 2.71 -5.32
CA THR A 87 10.94 3.63 -6.47
C THR A 87 9.63 3.57 -7.24
N ALA A 88 8.91 4.69 -7.31
CA ALA A 88 7.58 4.78 -7.90
C ALA A 88 7.52 5.81 -9.04
N ILE A 89 7.38 5.32 -10.27
CA ILE A 89 7.46 6.11 -11.50
C ILE A 89 6.07 6.21 -12.15
N ASN A 90 5.71 7.39 -12.65
CA ASN A 90 4.47 7.65 -13.38
C ASN A 90 3.23 7.17 -12.62
N GLY A 91 3.09 7.64 -11.38
CA GLY A 91 1.89 7.45 -10.59
C GLY A 91 0.73 8.33 -11.09
N THR A 92 -0.48 8.02 -10.66
CA THR A 92 -1.66 8.81 -11.04
C THR A 92 -1.91 9.94 -10.03
N PRO A 93 -1.90 11.23 -10.42
CA PRO A 93 -2.21 12.35 -9.52
C PRO A 93 -3.57 12.19 -8.83
N GLY A 94 -3.66 12.61 -7.56
CA GLY A 94 -4.85 12.44 -6.70
C GLY A 94 -5.01 11.03 -6.11
N GLN A 95 -4.23 10.05 -6.58
CA GLN A 95 -4.13 8.72 -5.97
C GLN A 95 -3.00 8.66 -4.95
N PHE A 96 -2.57 7.45 -4.56
CA PHE A 96 -1.68 7.26 -3.42
C PHE A 96 -0.72 6.07 -3.53
N ILE A 97 0.40 6.16 -2.81
CA ILE A 97 1.32 5.03 -2.58
C ILE A 97 0.67 4.03 -1.62
N VAL A 98 0.19 4.48 -0.46
CA VAL A 98 -0.51 3.58 0.48
C VAL A 98 -1.81 4.18 1.01
N GLY A 99 -2.87 3.37 0.97
CA GLY A 99 -4.21 3.70 1.46
C GLY A 99 -4.62 2.82 2.63
N ILE A 100 -4.75 3.40 3.84
CA ILE A 100 -5.07 2.70 5.08
C ILE A 100 -6.41 3.13 5.69
N ASN A 101 -7.05 2.26 6.49
CA ASN A 101 -8.29 2.58 7.20
C ASN A 101 -8.00 2.96 8.66
N SER A 102 -7.91 4.25 8.97
CA SER A 102 -7.49 4.72 10.30
C SER A 102 -8.47 4.36 11.41
N ASN A 103 -9.77 4.24 11.10
CA ASN A 103 -10.81 3.83 12.05
C ASN A 103 -10.69 2.36 12.51
N TYR A 104 -9.99 1.51 11.74
CA TYR A 104 -9.69 0.13 12.15
C TYR A 104 -8.30 -0.02 12.77
N GLY A 105 -7.60 1.10 13.01
CA GLY A 105 -6.27 1.09 13.61
C GLY A 105 -5.16 0.68 12.65
N ASP A 106 -5.40 0.74 11.33
CA ASP A 106 -4.37 0.43 10.34
C ASP A 106 -3.18 1.38 10.48
N THR A 107 -1.97 0.88 10.22
CA THR A 107 -0.76 1.73 10.19
C THR A 107 0.04 1.50 8.92
N ALA A 108 0.63 2.55 8.39
CA ALA A 108 1.63 2.52 7.35
C ALA A 108 2.91 3.23 7.85
N LYS A 109 4.04 2.51 7.83
CA LYS A 109 5.38 3.05 8.11
C LYS A 109 6.14 3.12 6.80
N LEU A 110 6.69 4.28 6.47
CA LEU A 110 7.39 4.51 5.20
C LEU A 110 8.78 5.09 5.43
N SER A 111 9.73 4.62 4.63
CA SER A 111 11.13 5.08 4.63
C SER A 111 11.72 4.93 3.23
N GLU A 112 12.56 5.89 2.82
CA GLU A 112 13.27 5.85 1.54
C GLU A 112 12.32 5.69 0.32
N ILE A 113 11.25 6.48 0.29
CA ILE A 113 10.28 6.49 -0.80
C ILE A 113 10.72 7.50 -1.86
N LYS A 114 11.02 7.04 -3.06
CA LYS A 114 11.30 7.89 -4.23
C LYS A 114 10.12 7.83 -5.19
N TYR A 115 9.62 8.98 -5.61
CA TYR A 115 8.53 9.06 -6.59
C TYR A 115 8.73 10.25 -7.53
N ASN A 116 8.26 10.19 -8.77
CA ASN A 116 8.51 11.27 -9.75
C ASN A 116 7.25 12.06 -10.16
N THR A 117 6.10 11.76 -9.58
CA THR A 117 4.81 12.30 -10.03
C THR A 117 4.21 13.24 -8.99
N PRO A 118 4.21 14.56 -9.22
CA PRO A 118 3.50 15.52 -8.38
C PRO A 118 2.02 15.18 -8.24
N GLY A 119 1.45 15.48 -7.07
CA GLY A 119 0.04 15.23 -6.78
C GLY A 119 -0.32 13.80 -6.36
N VAL A 120 0.62 12.85 -6.37
CA VAL A 120 0.44 11.54 -5.73
C VAL A 120 0.59 11.69 -4.21
N HIS A 121 -0.38 11.22 -3.43
CA HIS A 121 -0.31 11.23 -1.98
C HIS A 121 0.52 10.05 -1.45
N ILE A 122 1.51 10.32 -0.60
CA ILE A 122 2.35 9.24 -0.04
C ILE A 122 1.53 8.29 0.83
N CYS A 123 0.74 8.84 1.76
CA CYS A 123 -0.15 8.05 2.59
C CYS A 123 -1.52 8.74 2.61
N LYS A 124 -2.58 7.96 2.35
CA LYS A 124 -3.97 8.43 2.40
C LYS A 124 -4.76 7.61 3.40
N ARG A 125 -5.46 8.29 4.29
CA ARG A 125 -6.26 7.70 5.38
C ARG A 125 -7.73 7.72 5.00
N PHE A 126 -8.41 6.63 5.31
CA PHE A 126 -9.83 6.44 5.04
C PHE A 126 -10.58 6.00 6.30
N ASN A 127 -11.88 6.26 6.33
CA ASN A 127 -12.83 5.51 7.15
C ASN A 127 -13.31 4.31 6.35
N GLY A 128 -12.78 3.13 6.68
CA GLY A 128 -13.24 1.87 6.12
C GLY A 128 -14.66 1.53 6.60
N VAL A 129 -15.38 0.77 5.79
CA VAL A 129 -16.79 0.39 5.97
C VAL A 129 -16.97 -1.10 5.65
N THR A 130 -18.12 -1.68 6.00
CA THR A 130 -18.47 -3.07 5.66
C THR A 130 -19.37 -3.18 4.42
N GLY A 131 -19.63 -2.05 3.76
CA GLY A 131 -20.38 -1.92 2.52
C GLY A 131 -20.42 -0.46 2.04
N GLY A 132 -20.60 -0.25 0.73
CA GLY A 132 -20.51 1.08 0.11
C GLY A 132 -19.07 1.55 -0.12
N GLU A 133 -18.86 2.86 -0.22
CA GLU A 133 -17.54 3.46 -0.49
C GLU A 133 -16.89 4.01 0.77
N ALA A 134 -15.62 3.66 0.99
CA ALA A 134 -14.81 4.22 2.07
C ALA A 134 -14.46 5.68 1.77
N LYS A 135 -14.70 6.57 2.73
CA LYS A 135 -14.42 8.01 2.57
C LYS A 135 -13.02 8.36 3.06
N SER A 136 -12.32 9.21 2.31
CA SER A 136 -11.03 9.75 2.70
C SER A 136 -11.19 10.69 3.89
N VAL A 137 -10.29 10.60 4.87
CA VAL A 137 -10.27 11.46 6.07
C VAL A 137 -8.99 12.27 6.22
N GLY A 138 -7.98 12.02 5.38
CA GLY A 138 -6.76 12.83 5.37
C GLY A 138 -5.66 12.23 4.50
N THR A 139 -4.63 13.02 4.24
CA THR A 139 -3.40 12.60 3.55
C THR A 139 -2.18 12.99 4.38
N GLY A 140 -1.01 12.50 3.99
CA GLY A 140 0.26 12.84 4.63
C GLY A 140 0.51 12.11 5.95
N PRO A 141 1.64 12.41 6.61
CA PRO A 141 1.96 11.83 7.90
C PRO A 141 1.09 12.44 9.00
N ASP A 142 0.70 11.62 9.98
CA ASP A 142 -0.08 12.07 11.15
C ASP A 142 0.51 11.61 12.49
N GLY A 143 1.68 10.97 12.44
CA GLY A 143 2.39 10.45 13.61
C GLY A 143 1.73 9.24 14.28
N LYS A 144 0.59 8.75 13.77
CA LYS A 144 -0.19 7.66 14.39
C LYS A 144 -0.49 6.52 13.43
N ASN A 145 -1.15 6.82 12.32
CA ASN A 145 -1.55 5.85 11.31
C ASN A 145 -0.61 5.90 10.10
N CYS A 146 -0.30 7.09 9.60
CA CYS A 146 0.70 7.33 8.56
C CYS A 146 1.99 7.84 9.23
N ILE A 147 3.02 7.00 9.28
CA ILE A 147 4.22 7.21 10.09
C ILE A 147 5.44 7.32 9.16
N PHE A 148 5.83 8.56 8.86
CA PHE A 148 7.02 8.92 8.11
C PHE A 148 7.28 10.42 8.26
N ASN A 149 8.49 10.87 7.95
CA ASN A 149 8.88 12.28 7.97
C ASN A 149 9.26 12.75 6.57
N GLU A 150 9.50 14.04 6.38
CA GLU A 150 9.85 14.62 5.08
C GLU A 150 11.08 13.96 4.44
N LYS A 151 12.13 13.67 5.24
CA LYS A 151 13.35 13.00 4.77
C LYS A 151 13.14 11.58 4.26
N ASP A 152 12.03 10.94 4.62
CA ASP A 152 11.71 9.58 4.22
C ASP A 152 11.11 9.51 2.82
N VAL A 153 10.82 10.67 2.21
CA VAL A 153 10.16 10.80 0.92
C VAL A 153 10.94 11.78 0.05
N THR A 154 11.21 11.42 -1.19
CA THR A 154 11.89 12.28 -2.16
C THR A 154 11.12 12.29 -3.47
N LEU A 155 10.74 13.49 -3.92
CA LEU A 155 10.29 13.70 -5.28
C LEU A 155 11.54 13.75 -6.19
N ILE A 156 11.64 12.83 -7.16
CA ILE A 156 12.79 12.66 -8.07
C ILE A 156 12.48 13.05 -9.51
#